data_AF-A0A0A9XCD7-F1
#
_entry.id   AF-A0A0A9XCD7-F1
#
_cell.length_a   1.000
_cell.length_b   1.000
_cell.length_c   1.000
_cell.angle_alpha   90.00
_cell.angle_beta   90.00
_cell.angle_gamma   90.00
#
_symmetry.space_group_name_H-M   'P 1'
#
loop_
_entity.id
_entity.type
_entity.pdbx_description
1 polymer ?
#
loop_
_entity_poly.entity_id
_entity_poly.type
_entity_poly.pdbx_seq_one_letter_code
_entity_poly.pdbx_strand_id
1 'polypeptide(L)'
;MQRTTSQKDDQRKQVCALLFRNTLGISDRFIRTVKSKSKGGFLSMDSRWKKPRSVVPGEIKTAMRNHISSIPAVGSHYCRTDSKINTSMGVKTVADLYNDFVMRKQ
;
A
#
# COMPACT_ATOMS: atom_id res chain seq x y z
N MET A 1 31.66 15.56 29.56
CA MET A 1 31.16 15.91 28.21
C MET A 1 30.56 14.65 27.57
N GLN A 2 29.28 14.67 27.17
CA GLN A 2 28.67 13.53 26.47
C GLN A 2 29.25 13.44 25.04
N ARG A 3 29.68 12.24 24.62
CA ARG A 3 30.33 11.99 23.31
C ARG A 3 29.37 11.28 22.35
N THR A 4 29.35 11.68 21.08
CA THR A 4 28.60 11.02 20.00
C THR A 4 29.51 10.68 18.83
N THR A 5 29.16 9.67 18.03
CA THR A 5 29.93 9.25 16.86
C THR A 5 29.26 9.72 15.58
N SER A 6 29.99 10.43 14.72
CA SER A 6 29.55 10.84 13.38
C SER A 6 30.38 10.09 12.33
N GLN A 7 29.72 9.62 11.25
CA GLN A 7 30.38 8.96 10.12
C GLN A 7 30.46 9.96 8.96
N LYS A 8 31.68 10.31 8.57
CA LYS A 8 31.99 11.15 7.41
C LYS A 8 33.17 10.51 6.68
N ASP A 9 33.05 10.31 5.37
CA ASP A 9 34.12 9.71 4.52
C ASP A 9 34.62 8.35 5.04
N ASP A 10 33.68 7.47 5.39
CA ASP A 10 33.90 6.14 5.99
C ASP A 10 34.68 6.10 7.32
N GLN A 11 35.00 7.26 7.89
CA GLN A 11 35.68 7.38 9.17
C GLN A 11 34.69 7.74 10.29
N ARG A 12 34.76 7.00 11.40
CA ARG A 12 33.99 7.29 12.62
C ARG A 12 34.75 8.28 13.48
N LYS A 13 34.23 9.50 13.61
CA LYS A 13 34.80 10.55 14.47
C LYS A 13 33.95 10.77 15.70
N GLN A 14 34.59 10.85 16.87
CA GLN A 14 33.93 11.23 18.11
C GLN A 14 33.79 12.75 18.18
N VAL A 15 32.59 13.23 18.50
CA VAL A 15 32.27 14.65 18.61
C VAL A 15 31.48 14.92 19.91
N CYS A 16 31.43 16.19 20.32
CA CYS A 16 30.62 16.62 21.47
C CYS A 16 29.12 16.53 21.13
N ALA A 17 28.37 15.80 21.95
CA ALA A 17 26.94 15.60 21.74
C ALA A 17 26.13 16.89 21.84
N LEU A 18 26.52 17.81 22.75
CA LEU A 18 25.82 19.08 22.94
C LEU A 18 26.00 20.00 21.72
N LEU A 19 27.24 20.17 21.28
CA LEU A 19 27.56 20.97 20.09
C LEU A 19 26.84 20.39 18.86
N PHE A 20 26.95 19.09 18.62
CA PHE A 20 26.33 18.44 17.47
C PHE A 20 24.81 18.65 17.39
N ARG A 21 24.10 18.50 18.51
CA ARG A 21 22.65 18.72 18.59
C ARG A 21 22.28 20.18 18.37
N ASN A 22 23.03 21.11 18.97
CA ASN A 22 22.77 22.53 18.84
C ASN A 22 23.05 23.04 17.42
N THR A 23 24.17 22.62 16.83
CA THR A 23 24.57 23.00 15.46
C THR A 23 23.57 22.49 14.42
N LEU A 24 23.04 21.28 14.57
CA LEU A 24 22.08 20.71 13.63
C LEU A 24 20.61 21.01 13.98
N GLY A 25 20.35 21.56 15.17
CA GLY A 25 18.99 21.80 15.66
C GLY A 25 18.17 20.51 15.87
N ILE A 26 18.83 19.39 16.18
CA ILE A 26 18.18 18.07 16.29
C ILE A 26 18.08 17.64 17.75
N SER A 27 16.90 17.18 18.17
CA SER A 27 16.68 16.62 19.51
C SER A 27 17.24 15.20 19.68
N ASP A 28 17.61 14.85 20.91
CA ASP A 28 18.06 13.49 21.26
C ASP A 28 17.03 12.41 20.87
N ARG A 29 15.74 12.71 21.10
CA ARG A 29 14.62 11.82 20.75
C ARG A 29 14.60 11.49 19.26
N PHE A 30 14.89 12.47 18.40
CA PHE A 30 14.92 12.26 16.95
C PHE A 30 16.05 11.30 16.56
N ILE A 31 17.26 11.49 17.09
CA ILE A 31 18.42 10.63 16.85
C ILE A 31 18.12 9.18 17.26
N ARG A 32 17.53 8.98 18.45
CA ARG A 32 17.14 7.65 18.95
C ARG A 32 16.09 6.98 18.06
N THR A 33 15.11 7.75 17.58
CA THR A 33 14.02 7.25 16.72
C THR A 33 14.54 6.82 15.35
N VAL A 34 15.44 7.59 14.75
CA VAL A 34 16.08 7.24 13.47
C VAL A 34 16.93 5.97 13.65
N LYS A 35 17.71 5.88 14.73
CA LYS A 35 18.52 4.69 15.04
C LYS A 35 17.67 3.43 15.24
N SER A 36 16.51 3.54 15.90
CA SER A 36 15.60 2.38 16.08
C SER A 36 14.86 1.97 14.81
N LYS A 37 14.63 2.91 13.89
CA LYS A 37 13.96 2.66 12.60
C LYS A 37 14.92 2.24 11.48
N SER A 38 16.22 2.39 11.67
CA SER A 38 17.23 1.93 10.74
C SER A 38 17.48 0.44 10.93
N LYS A 39 17.29 -0.36 9.88
CA LYS A 39 17.68 -1.78 9.83
C LYS A 39 18.64 -1.96 8.65
N GLY A 40 19.84 -2.45 8.92
CA GLY A 40 20.86 -2.66 7.86
C GLY A 40 21.33 -1.38 7.17
N GLY A 41 21.29 -0.23 7.84
CA GLY A 41 21.68 1.06 7.28
C GLY A 41 20.56 1.79 6.52
N PHE A 42 19.44 1.12 6.23
CA PHE A 42 18.29 1.73 5.57
C PHE A 42 17.17 2.04 6.55
N LEU A 43 16.51 3.18 6.35
CA LEU A 43 15.31 3.52 7.10
C LEU A 43 14.14 2.69 6.61
N SER A 44 13.40 2.09 7.54
CA SER A 44 12.15 1.41 7.22
C SER A 44 11.19 2.35 6.49
N MET A 45 10.51 1.86 5.45
CA MET A 45 9.52 2.62 4.70
C MET A 45 8.46 3.20 5.64
N ASP A 46 8.21 4.50 5.49
CA ASP A 46 7.18 5.19 6.22
C ASP A 46 5.81 4.55 5.97
N SER A 47 5.14 4.20 7.06
CA SER A 47 3.82 3.54 7.04
C SER A 47 2.74 4.41 7.67
N ARG A 48 3.01 5.71 7.85
CA ARG A 48 1.94 6.71 8.05
C ARG A 48 0.90 6.54 6.94
N TRP A 49 -0.38 6.66 7.29
CA TRP A 49 -1.55 6.41 6.42
C TRP A 49 -1.89 4.95 6.07
N LYS A 50 -1.03 3.96 6.36
CA LYS A 50 -1.38 2.55 6.12
C LYS A 50 -2.34 2.03 7.20
N LYS A 51 -3.65 2.05 6.90
CA LYS A 51 -4.65 1.34 7.72
C LYS A 51 -4.46 -0.18 7.57
N PRO A 52 -4.65 -0.97 8.64
CA PRO A 52 -4.63 -2.43 8.52
C PRO A 52 -5.67 -2.86 7.48
N ARG A 53 -5.27 -3.71 6.52
CA ARG A 53 -6.20 -4.26 5.55
C ARG A 53 -7.15 -5.22 6.28
N SER A 54 -8.46 -5.00 6.13
CA SER A 54 -9.44 -6.01 6.51
C SER A 54 -9.18 -7.28 5.71
N VAL A 55 -8.94 -8.39 6.40
CA VAL A 55 -8.67 -9.69 5.78
C VAL A 55 -10.02 -10.32 5.46
N VAL A 56 -10.47 -10.14 4.22
CA VAL A 56 -11.60 -10.93 3.70
C VAL A 56 -11.11 -12.36 3.43
N PRO A 57 -11.81 -13.40 3.91
CA PRO A 57 -11.52 -14.80 3.62
C PRO A 57 -11.31 -15.07 2.12
N GLY A 58 -10.37 -15.95 1.80
CA GLY A 58 -10.01 -16.28 0.42
C GLY A 58 -11.20 -16.84 -0.37
N GLU A 59 -12.01 -17.67 0.27
CA GLU A 59 -13.20 -18.29 -0.30
C GLU A 59 -14.21 -17.23 -0.78
N ILE A 60 -14.48 -16.22 0.03
CA ILE A 60 -15.40 -15.13 -0.33
C ILE A 60 -14.85 -14.35 -1.53
N LYS A 61 -13.54 -14.09 -1.58
CA LYS A 61 -12.92 -13.43 -2.74
C LYS A 61 -13.06 -14.25 -4.01
N THR A 62 -12.88 -15.57 -3.92
CA THR A 62 -13.03 -16.47 -5.06
C THR A 62 -14.49 -16.54 -5.52
N ALA A 63 -15.43 -16.68 -4.59
CA ALA A 63 -16.87 -16.65 -4.88
C ALA A 63 -17.28 -15.33 -5.58
N MET A 64 -16.79 -14.19 -5.08
CA MET A 64 -17.04 -12.88 -5.71
C MET A 64 -16.45 -12.79 -7.12
N ARG A 65 -15.20 -13.23 -7.33
CA ARG A 65 -14.60 -13.23 -8.68
C ARG A 65 -15.39 -14.12 -9.64
N ASN A 66 -15.77 -15.32 -9.20
CA ASN A 66 -16.57 -16.24 -10.01
C ASN A 66 -17.93 -15.64 -10.37
N HIS A 67 -18.57 -14.96 -9.42
CA HIS A 67 -19.82 -14.25 -9.67
C HIS A 67 -19.65 -13.11 -10.69
N ILE A 68 -18.60 -12.29 -10.55
CA ILE A 68 -18.30 -11.21 -11.52
C ILE A 68 -18.04 -11.79 -12.92
N SER A 69 -17.30 -12.90 -13.00
CA SER A 69 -17.02 -13.59 -14.27
C SER A 69 -18.25 -14.26 -14.90
N SER A 70 -19.30 -14.53 -14.13
CA SER A 70 -20.56 -15.07 -14.67
C SER A 70 -21.39 -14.00 -15.40
N ILE A 71 -21.14 -12.72 -15.13
CA ILE A 71 -21.84 -11.61 -15.79
C ILE A 71 -21.29 -11.50 -17.22
N PRO A 72 -22.16 -11.54 -18.26
CA PRO A 72 -21.70 -11.46 -19.64
C PRO A 72 -21.05 -10.09 -19.86
N ALA A 73 -19.83 -10.11 -20.41
CA ALA A 73 -19.16 -8.89 -20.84
C ALA A 73 -19.84 -8.35 -22.09
N VAL A 74 -20.17 -7.06 -22.10
CA VAL A 74 -20.70 -6.38 -23.29
C VAL A 74 -19.57 -5.53 -23.86
N GLY A 75 -19.31 -5.64 -25.15
CA GLY A 75 -18.35 -4.78 -25.83
C GLY A 75 -18.86 -3.34 -25.81
N SER A 76 -18.17 -2.44 -25.09
CA SER A 76 -18.45 -1.01 -25.19
C SER A 76 -17.83 -0.44 -26.47
N HIS A 77 -18.50 0.52 -27.09
CA HIS A 77 -17.94 1.33 -28.19
C HIS A 77 -16.62 2.03 -27.78
N TYR A 78 -16.40 2.26 -26.49
CA TYR A 78 -15.18 2.85 -25.95
C TYR A 78 -14.06 1.85 -25.67
N CYS A 79 -14.29 0.54 -25.83
CA CYS A 79 -13.23 -0.46 -25.69
C CYS A 79 -12.39 -0.53 -26.97
N ARG A 80 -11.06 -0.43 -26.83
CA ARG A 80 -10.14 -0.68 -27.94
C ARG A 80 -10.07 -2.18 -28.24
N THR A 81 -9.75 -2.53 -29.48
CA THR A 81 -9.68 -3.92 -29.98
C THR A 81 -8.75 -4.82 -29.16
N ASP A 82 -7.74 -4.26 -28.51
CA ASP A 82 -6.73 -4.94 -27.67
C ASP A 82 -7.04 -4.90 -26.16
N SER A 83 -8.13 -4.24 -25.76
CA SER A 83 -8.46 -4.05 -24.35
C SER A 83 -9.12 -5.30 -23.75
N LYS A 84 -8.46 -5.91 -22.76
CA LYS A 84 -9.03 -7.02 -21.95
C LYS A 84 -10.07 -6.55 -20.90
N ILE A 85 -10.48 -5.29 -20.96
CA ILE A 85 -11.42 -4.72 -19.99
C ILE A 85 -12.84 -5.06 -20.45
N ASN A 86 -13.41 -6.07 -19.80
CA ASN A 86 -14.83 -6.37 -19.90
C ASN A 86 -15.62 -5.22 -19.28
N THR A 87 -16.18 -4.33 -20.10
CA THR A 87 -17.06 -3.26 -19.64
C THR A 87 -18.44 -3.86 -19.35
N SER A 88 -18.78 -4.03 -18.08
CA SER A 88 -20.16 -4.34 -17.65
C SER A 88 -21.05 -3.08 -17.65
N MET A 89 -20.73 -2.07 -18.46
CA MET A 89 -21.17 -0.70 -18.23
C MET A 89 -22.68 -0.50 -18.48
N GLY A 90 -23.41 -0.29 -17.38
CA GLY A 90 -24.47 0.72 -17.28
C GLY A 90 -25.88 0.36 -17.79
N VAL A 91 -26.06 -0.73 -18.53
CA VAL A 91 -27.38 -1.04 -19.12
C VAL A 91 -28.30 -1.82 -18.18
N LYS A 92 -27.74 -2.55 -17.21
CA LYS A 92 -28.48 -3.46 -16.33
C LYS A 92 -28.52 -2.95 -14.91
N THR A 93 -29.72 -2.88 -14.34
CA THR A 93 -29.92 -2.58 -12.93
C THR A 93 -29.52 -3.79 -12.06
N VAL A 94 -29.40 -3.58 -10.75
CA VAL A 94 -29.15 -4.68 -9.80
C VAL A 94 -30.25 -5.76 -9.87
N ALA A 95 -31.48 -5.37 -10.19
CA ALA A 95 -32.60 -6.30 -10.38
C ALA A 95 -32.41 -7.18 -11.62
N ASP A 96 -31.95 -6.59 -12.74
CA ASP A 96 -31.68 -7.33 -13.97
C ASP A 96 -30.54 -8.34 -13.79
N LEU A 97 -29.50 -7.96 -13.06
CA LEU A 97 -28.40 -8.85 -12.67
C LEU A 97 -28.87 -10.03 -11.82
N TYR A 98 -29.81 -9.78 -10.89
CA TYR A 98 -30.39 -10.83 -10.06
C TYR A 98 -31.25 -11.79 -10.91
N ASN A 99 -32.07 -11.27 -11.80
CA ASN A 99 -32.91 -12.07 -12.69
C ASN A 99 -32.05 -12.94 -13.62
N ASP A 100 -31.00 -12.39 -14.23
CA ASP A 100 -30.04 -13.15 -15.05
C ASP A 100 -29.38 -14.30 -14.28
N PHE A 101 -29.06 -14.07 -13.00
CA PHE A 101 -28.46 -15.08 -12.13
C PHE A 101 -29.44 -16.19 -11.78
N VAL A 102 -30.70 -15.85 -11.46
CA VAL A 102 -31.75 -16.83 -11.14
C VAL A 102 -32.12 -17.67 -12.37
N MET A 103 -32.26 -17.04 -13.54
CA MET A 103 -32.63 -17.73 -14.79
C MET A 103 -31.54 -18.69 -15.29
N ARG A 104 -30.27 -18.48 -14.96
CA ARG A 104 -29.16 -19.38 -15.31
C ARG A 104 -28.98 -20.57 -14.37
N LYS A 105 -29.68 -20.61 -13.24
CA LYS A 105 -29.61 -21.71 -12.26
C LYS A 105 -30.59 -22.86 -12.53
N GLN A 106 -31.42 -22.77 -13.56
CA GLN A 106 -32.22 -23.89 -14.10
C GLN A 106 -31.42 -24.68 -15.13
#